data_AF-A0A3D0GLS4-F1
#
_entry.id   AF-A0A3D0GLS4-F1
#
_cell.length_a   1.000
_cell.length_b   1.000
_cell.length_c   1.000
_cell.angle_alpha   90.00
_cell.angle_beta   90.00
_cell.angle_gamma   90.00
#
_symmetry.space_group_name_H-M   'P 1'
#
loop_
_entity.id
_entity.type
_entity.pdbx_description
1 polymer ?
#
loop_
_entity_poly.entity_id
_entity_poly.type
_entity_poly.pdbx_seq_one_letter_code
_entity_poly.pdbx_strand_id
1 'polypeptide(L)'
;MDFAYSARTEELRARVQNFMDEHIVPRIRQYNEEVQAGNYPVSFMADLRELAKSEGLWNMFLPHLKDGQPGTRLTNMEYAPLAEIMGDYKL
;
A
#
# COMPACT_ATOMS: atom_id res chain seq x y z
N MET A 1 -17.45 -6.41 -24.20
CA MET A 1 -16.20 -6.01 -23.56
C MET A 1 -16.38 -6.30 -22.08
N ASP A 2 -15.51 -7.11 -21.49
CA ASP A 2 -15.55 -7.41 -20.06
C ASP A 2 -14.67 -6.38 -19.33
N PHE A 3 -15.26 -5.62 -18.43
CA PHE A 3 -14.59 -4.57 -17.65
C PHE A 3 -14.36 -5.00 -16.20
N ALA A 4 -14.72 -6.24 -15.84
CA ALA A 4 -14.49 -6.75 -14.51
C ALA A 4 -12.98 -6.93 -14.27
N TYR A 5 -12.56 -6.66 -13.03
CA TYR A 5 -11.21 -6.97 -12.59
C TYR A 5 -11.00 -8.49 -12.53
N SER A 6 -9.75 -8.92 -12.73
CA SER A 6 -9.40 -10.32 -12.53
C SER A 6 -9.57 -10.71 -11.05
N ALA A 7 -9.79 -12.00 -10.77
CA ALA A 7 -9.86 -12.50 -9.39
C ALA A 7 -8.62 -12.12 -8.56
N ARG A 8 -7.43 -12.13 -9.18
CA ARG A 8 -6.17 -11.70 -8.55
C ARG A 8 -6.20 -10.21 -8.18
N THR A 9 -6.71 -9.38 -9.08
CA THR A 9 -6.84 -7.93 -8.84
C THR A 9 -7.82 -7.66 -7.71
N GLU A 10 -8.95 -8.36 -7.65
CA GLU A 10 -9.91 -8.21 -6.55
C GLU A 10 -9.34 -8.63 -5.20
N GLU A 11 -8.56 -9.73 -5.16
CA GLU A 11 -7.86 -10.13 -3.94
C GLU A 11 -6.86 -9.06 -3.46
N LEU A 12 -6.10 -8.48 -4.39
CA LEU A 12 -5.15 -7.41 -4.08
C LEU A 12 -5.88 -6.15 -3.59
N ARG A 13 -7.02 -5.79 -4.18
CA ARG A 13 -7.84 -4.65 -3.74
C ARG A 13 -8.31 -4.84 -2.31
N ALA A 14 -8.84 -6.02 -1.99
CA ALA A 14 -9.27 -6.34 -0.63
C ALA A 14 -8.12 -6.25 0.39
N ARG A 15 -6.93 -6.77 0.04
CA ARG A 15 -5.74 -6.68 0.90
C ARG A 15 -5.27 -5.26 1.13
N VAL A 16 -5.21 -4.45 0.07
CA VAL A 16 -4.83 -3.03 0.19
C VAL A 16 -5.87 -2.26 1.00
N GLN A 17 -7.16 -2.48 0.76
CA GLN A 17 -8.23 -1.84 1.53
C GLN A 17 -8.09 -2.15 3.02
N ASN A 18 -7.96 -3.42 3.39
CA ASN A 18 -7.81 -3.83 4.79
C ASN A 18 -6.53 -3.23 5.41
N PHE A 19 -5.40 -3.25 4.70
CA PHE A 19 -4.16 -2.67 5.20
C PHE A 19 -4.30 -1.16 5.45
N MET A 20 -4.99 -0.45 4.57
CA MET A 20 -5.28 0.97 4.76
C MET A 20 -6.15 1.20 6.00
N ASP A 21 -7.27 0.49 6.10
CA ASP A 21 -8.25 0.65 7.19
C ASP A 21 -7.67 0.28 8.57
N GLU A 22 -6.89 -0.80 8.64
CA GLU A 22 -6.38 -1.34 9.91
C GLU A 22 -5.07 -0.69 10.37
N HIS A 23 -4.22 -0.26 9.43
CA HIS A 23 -2.86 0.16 9.76
C HIS A 23 -2.54 1.61 9.41
N ILE A 24 -3.02 2.13 8.29
CA ILE A 24 -2.65 3.47 7.80
C ILE A 24 -3.61 4.54 8.33
N VAL A 25 -4.91 4.40 8.07
CA VAL A 25 -5.93 5.40 8.41
C VAL A 25 -5.95 5.75 9.91
N PRO A 26 -5.86 4.78 10.83
CA PRO A 26 -5.85 5.09 12.26
C PRO A 26 -4.63 5.92 12.70
N ARG A 27 -3.54 5.93 11.90
CA ARG A 27 -2.27 6.61 12.21
C ARG A 27 -2.15 7.99 11.61
N ILE A 28 -3.09 8.46 10.79
CA ILE A 28 -3.03 9.78 10.14
C ILE A 28 -2.87 10.89 11.19
N ARG A 29 -3.61 10.83 12.30
CA ARG A 29 -3.47 11.82 13.39
C ARG A 29 -2.06 11.81 13.98
N GLN A 30 -1.53 10.63 14.33
CA GLN A 30 -0.19 10.50 14.91
C GLN A 30 0.89 10.94 13.92
N TYR A 31 0.75 10.60 12.64
CA TYR A 31 1.62 11.06 11.58
C TYR A 31 1.71 12.59 11.58
N ASN A 32 0.55 13.26 11.55
CA ASN A 32 0.49 14.71 11.53
C ASN A 32 1.10 15.33 12.79
N GLU A 33 0.82 14.78 13.98
CA GLU A 33 1.41 15.24 15.24
C GLU A 33 2.95 15.15 15.23
N GLU A 34 3.50 14.02 14.80
CA GLU A 34 4.95 13.80 14.76
C GLU A 34 5.65 14.68 13.71
N VAL A 35 5.05 14.82 12.53
CA VAL A 35 5.54 15.69 11.45
C VAL A 35 5.57 17.16 11.89
N GLN A 36 4.50 17.65 12.53
CA GLN A 36 4.44 19.02 13.05
C GLN A 36 5.43 19.25 14.21
N ALA A 37 5.73 18.21 14.98
CA ALA A 37 6.76 18.23 16.02
C ALA A 37 8.21 18.14 15.46
N GLY A 38 8.37 17.91 14.16
CA GLY A 38 9.69 17.79 13.52
C GLY A 38 10.33 16.39 13.63
N ASN A 39 9.56 15.36 13.96
CA ASN A 39 10.06 14.00 14.12
C ASN A 39 10.06 13.26 12.78
N TYR A 40 11.26 12.96 12.27
CA TYR A 40 11.46 12.22 11.02
C TYR A 40 12.54 11.14 11.19
N PRO A 41 12.29 9.89 10.77
CA PRO A 41 10.98 9.37 10.36
C PRO A 41 10.00 9.31 11.54
N VAL A 42 8.70 9.27 11.25
CA VAL A 42 7.69 9.01 12.29
C VAL A 42 7.93 7.64 12.93
N SER A 43 7.60 7.54 14.22
CA SER A 43 7.98 6.46 15.13
C SER A 43 7.58 5.06 14.67
N PHE A 44 6.47 4.95 13.94
CA PHE A 44 5.88 3.68 13.50
C PHE A 44 6.22 3.30 12.04
N MET A 45 7.01 4.11 11.34
CA MET A 45 7.26 3.91 9.90
C MET A 45 8.03 2.62 9.62
N ALA A 46 8.94 2.19 10.50
CA ALA A 46 9.68 0.94 10.32
C ALA A 46 8.73 -0.26 10.35
N ASP A 47 7.89 -0.34 11.38
CA ASP A 47 6.93 -1.42 11.60
C ASP A 47 5.93 -1.54 10.43
N LEU A 48 5.38 -0.42 9.95
CA LEU A 48 4.48 -0.42 8.81
C LEU A 48 5.13 -0.96 7.53
N ARG A 49 6.41 -0.66 7.29
CA ARG A 49 7.13 -1.19 6.13
C ARG A 49 7.40 -2.68 6.25
N GLU A 50 7.71 -3.17 7.45
CA GLU A 50 7.90 -4.60 7.68
C GLU A 50 6.59 -5.37 7.49
N LEU A 51 5.47 -4.83 8.01
CA LEU A 51 4.16 -5.42 7.83
C LEU A 51 3.71 -5.41 6.36
N ALA A 52 3.86 -4.29 5.65
CA ALA A 52 3.55 -4.22 4.22
C ALA A 52 4.36 -5.26 3.42
N LYS A 53 5.63 -5.50 3.80
CA LYS A 53 6.46 -6.54 3.17
C LYS A 53 5.97 -7.95 3.48
N SER A 54 5.64 -8.27 4.73
CA SER A 54 5.12 -9.60 5.10
C SER A 54 3.78 -9.90 4.43
N GLU A 55 2.98 -8.86 4.19
CA GLU A 55 1.73 -8.96 3.44
C GLU A 55 1.91 -8.83 1.92
N GLY A 56 3.13 -8.80 1.39
CA GLY A 56 3.35 -8.70 -0.06
C GLY A 56 2.81 -7.41 -0.69
N LEU A 57 2.57 -6.35 0.09
CA LEU A 57 2.15 -5.03 -0.35
C LEU A 57 3.35 -4.10 -0.56
N TRP A 58 4.49 -4.66 -0.99
CA TRP A 58 5.76 -3.96 -1.13
C TRP A 58 6.16 -3.81 -2.60
N ASN A 59 6.75 -2.66 -2.95
CA ASN A 59 7.27 -2.37 -4.31
C ASN A 59 6.27 -2.70 -5.44
N MET A 60 4.98 -2.45 -5.21
CA MET A 60 3.88 -2.81 -6.12
C MET A 60 3.83 -2.02 -7.43
N PHE A 61 4.61 -0.94 -7.53
CA PHE A 61 4.65 -0.03 -8.69
C PHE A 61 5.73 -0.39 -9.72
N LEU A 62 6.38 -1.55 -9.58
CA LEU A 62 7.49 -1.98 -10.44
C LEU A 62 7.04 -3.13 -11.38
N PRO A 63 6.53 -2.84 -12.59
CA PRO A 63 6.07 -3.88 -13.51
C PRO A 63 7.20 -4.78 -14.03
N HIS A 64 8.45 -4.30 -13.96
CA HIS A 64 9.65 -5.03 -14.38
C HIS A 64 10.49 -5.57 -13.21
N LEU A 65 9.88 -5.72 -12.03
CA LEU A 65 10.53 -6.33 -10.86
C LEU A 65 11.10 -7.70 -11.25
N LYS A 66 12.39 -7.96 -11.06
CA LYS A 66 13.02 -9.25 -11.42
C LYS A 66 12.78 -10.32 -10.36
N ASP A 67 12.91 -11.59 -10.74
CA ASP A 67 12.83 -12.69 -9.79
C ASP A 67 13.92 -12.53 -8.71
N GLY A 68 13.56 -12.73 -7.45
CA GLY A 68 14.44 -12.52 -6.30
C GLY A 68 14.56 -11.06 -5.81
N GLN A 69 13.96 -10.07 -6.50
CA GLN A 69 13.84 -8.72 -5.95
C GLN A 69 12.66 -8.63 -4.97
N PRO A 70 12.80 -7.92 -3.84
CA PRO A 70 11.72 -7.81 -2.86
C PRO A 70 10.56 -6.98 -3.42
N GLY A 71 9.36 -7.55 -3.39
CA GLY A 71 8.14 -6.88 -3.81
C GLY A 71 7.18 -7.78 -4.57
N THR A 72 6.07 -7.18 -5.00
CA THR A 72 5.03 -7.85 -5.79
C THR A 72 5.00 -7.26 -7.19
N ARG A 73 5.36 -8.07 -8.19
CA ARG A 73 5.27 -7.70 -9.61
C ARG A 73 3.79 -7.59 -10.02
N LEU A 74 3.37 -6.39 -10.39
CA LEU A 74 2.04 -6.07 -10.89
C LEU A 74 2.12 -5.44 -12.28
N THR A 75 1.16 -5.74 -13.13
CA THR A 75 0.91 -4.97 -14.34
C THR A 75 0.30 -3.60 -14.00
N ASN A 76 0.34 -2.64 -14.92
CA ASN A 76 -0.31 -1.35 -14.72
C ASN A 76 -1.84 -1.48 -14.51
N MET A 77 -2.47 -2.47 -15.16
CA MET A 77 -3.91 -2.75 -14.98
C MET A 77 -4.24 -3.28 -13.59
N GLU A 78 -3.32 -4.06 -12.99
CA GLU A 78 -3.48 -4.55 -11.62
C GLU A 78 -3.16 -3.46 -10.59
N TYR A 79 -2.17 -2.60 -10.86
CA TYR A 79 -1.74 -1.56 -9.91
C TYR A 79 -2.70 -0.36 -9.84
N ALA A 80 -3.27 0.06 -10.98
CA ALA A 80 -4.14 1.25 -11.04
C ALA A 80 -5.27 1.27 -9.98
N PRO A 81 -6.10 0.22 -9.81
CA PRO A 81 -7.15 0.22 -8.79
C PRO A 81 -6.61 0.19 -7.36
N LEU A 82 -5.38 -0.28 -7.14
CA LEU A 82 -4.74 -0.24 -5.80
C LEU A 82 -4.28 1.18 -5.47
N ALA A 83 -3.75 1.89 -6.46
CA ALA A 83 -3.32 3.27 -6.32
C ALA A 83 -4.49 4.22 -6.02
N GLU A 84 -5.66 3.96 -6.62
CA GLU A 84 -6.91 4.65 -6.31
C GLU A 84 -7.28 4.51 -4.83
N ILE A 85 -7.35 3.28 -4.32
CA ILE A 85 -7.63 3.01 -2.90
C ILE A 85 -6.65 3.76 -1.99
N MET A 86 -5.35 3.72 -2.30
CA MET A 86 -4.34 4.42 -1.48
C MET A 86 -4.49 5.95 -1.51
N GLY A 87 -5.03 6.51 -2.61
CA GLY A 87 -5.21 7.95 -2.81
C GLY A 87 -6.51 8.53 -2.24
N ASP A 88 -7.47 7.69 -1.86
CA ASP A 88 -8.79 8.14 -1.39
C ASP A 88 -8.77 8.76 0.01
N TYR A 89 -7.68 8.62 0.76
CA TYR A 89 -7.55 9.13 2.11
C TYR A 89 -6.95 10.54 2.12
N LYS A 90 -7.61 11.46 2.82
CA LYS A 90 -7.10 12.80 3.07
C LYS A 90 -6.13 12.76 4.25
N LEU A 91 -4.86 13.09 4.00
CA LEU A 91 -3.80 13.26 5.01
C LEU A 91 -3.90 14.63 5.69
#